data_AF-A0A4Z0QNI8-F1
#
_entry.id   AF-A0A4Z0QNI8-F1
#
_cell.length_a   1.000
_cell.length_b   1.000
_cell.length_c   1.000
_cell.angle_alpha   90.00
_cell.angle_beta   90.00
_cell.angle_gamma   90.00
#
_symmetry.space_group_name_H-M   'P 1'
#
loop_
_entity.id
_entity.type
_entity.pdbx_description
1 polymer ?
#
loop_
_entity_poly.entity_id
_entity_poly.type
_entity_poly.pdbx_seq_one_letter_code
_entity_poly.pdbx_strand_id
1 'polypeptide(L)'
;MFEQSIEPIDTCGCGDVGFLTTRSIPIDLAHGVGQIDNVPVYHCHSTSCREFTLPPIVSRRLEDIAEQMENSQSTVAVYTWESLQAESPDFLQRTNEQIHLQTFTLQFGGREYADARVFLIIPSQAIFFKSTLEDTEYYLLRYDAETRTEGTWFSFLKFYYQEPELTYEDFLEWSEEGHLKELGRITLDEVEDTLIDEFGDWT
;
A
#
# COMPACT_ATOMS: atom_id res chain seq x y z
N MET A 1 -16.07 -15.18 14.42
CA MET A 1 -15.84 -13.83 13.87
C MET A 1 -14.55 -13.36 14.51
N PHE A 2 -13.42 -13.62 13.86
CA PHE A 2 -12.11 -13.19 14.35
C PHE A 2 -11.75 -11.96 13.54
N GLU A 3 -11.89 -10.77 14.14
CA GLU A 3 -11.23 -9.56 13.67
C GLU A 3 -9.72 -9.75 13.91
N GLN A 4 -9.05 -10.49 13.02
CA GLN A 4 -7.59 -10.54 12.99
C GLN A 4 -7.14 -9.44 12.04
N SER A 5 -7.03 -8.22 12.58
CA SER A 5 -6.31 -7.14 11.90
C SER A 5 -4.83 -7.49 11.83
N ILE A 6 -4.20 -7.12 10.71
CA ILE A 6 -2.75 -7.12 10.61
C ILE A 6 -2.30 -5.72 10.98
N GLU A 7 -1.49 -5.63 12.02
CA GLU A 7 -0.88 -4.36 12.39
C GLU A 7 0.13 -3.95 11.31
N PRO A 8 0.22 -2.67 10.96
CA PRO A 8 1.13 -2.19 9.91
C PRO A 8 2.61 -2.37 10.29
N ILE A 9 2.90 -2.54 11.59
CA ILE A 9 4.23 -2.66 12.16
C ILE A 9 4.22 -3.81 13.17
N ASP A 10 5.19 -4.72 13.05
CA ASP A 10 5.49 -5.78 14.02
C ASP A 10 7.00 -6.07 13.99
N THR A 11 7.42 -7.28 14.33
CA THR A 11 8.83 -7.70 14.40
C THR A 11 9.23 -8.39 13.10
N CYS A 12 10.30 -7.91 12.48
CA CYS A 12 10.95 -8.58 11.36
C CYS A 12 11.60 -9.90 11.80
N GLY A 13 11.93 -10.79 10.86
CA GLY A 13 12.56 -12.07 11.17
C GLY A 13 13.89 -11.96 11.93
N CYS A 14 14.61 -10.83 11.77
CA CYS A 14 15.86 -10.56 12.47
C CYS A 14 15.70 -9.96 13.89
N GLY A 15 14.47 -9.70 14.34
CA GLY A 15 14.18 -9.11 15.65
C GLY A 15 14.07 -7.58 15.67
N ASP A 16 14.35 -6.89 14.56
CA ASP A 16 14.13 -5.45 14.41
C ASP A 16 12.64 -5.12 14.12
N VAL A 17 12.32 -3.81 14.13
CA VAL A 17 11.02 -3.31 13.68
C VAL A 17 10.81 -3.69 12.20
N GLY A 18 9.74 -4.44 11.92
CA GLY A 18 9.32 -4.90 10.62
C GLY A 18 8.06 -4.18 10.15
N PHE A 19 8.06 -3.77 8.89
CA PHE A 19 6.97 -3.07 8.24
C PHE A 19 6.26 -4.04 7.30
N LEU A 20 4.94 -3.90 7.19
CA LEU A 20 4.15 -4.77 6.32
C LEU A 20 4.46 -4.48 4.84
N THR A 21 4.96 -5.49 4.14
CA THR A 21 5.29 -5.46 2.72
C THR A 21 4.85 -6.76 2.05
N THR A 22 5.13 -6.96 0.76
CA THR A 22 4.82 -8.20 0.05
C THR A 22 6.06 -8.91 -0.47
N ARG A 23 6.02 -10.23 -0.52
CA ARG A 23 7.05 -11.08 -1.13
C ARG A 23 6.46 -12.28 -1.85
N SER A 24 7.22 -12.80 -2.81
CA SER A 24 6.98 -14.13 -3.36
C SER A 24 7.60 -15.18 -2.43
N ILE A 25 6.80 -16.16 -2.02
CA ILE A 25 7.21 -17.22 -1.11
C ILE A 25 7.14 -18.56 -1.84
N PRO A 26 8.24 -19.36 -1.86
CA PRO A 26 8.19 -20.72 -2.36
C PRO A 26 7.41 -21.60 -1.38
N ILE A 27 6.62 -22.53 -1.91
CA ILE A 27 5.83 -23.47 -1.12
C ILE A 27 6.04 -24.90 -1.63
N ASP A 28 6.16 -25.84 -0.71
CA ASP A 28 6.27 -27.25 -1.04
C ASP A 28 4.87 -27.82 -1.34
N LEU A 29 4.72 -28.46 -2.51
CA LEU A 29 3.50 -29.11 -2.96
C LEU A 29 3.79 -30.58 -3.28
N ALA A 30 2.77 -31.44 -3.24
CA ALA A 30 2.91 -32.85 -3.59
C ALA A 30 3.48 -33.09 -5.00
N HIS A 31 3.27 -32.17 -5.94
CA HIS A 31 3.77 -32.23 -7.33
C HIS A 31 5.07 -31.45 -7.58
N GLY A 32 5.71 -30.90 -6.55
CA GLY A 32 6.98 -30.17 -6.66
C GLY A 32 6.99 -28.87 -5.86
N VAL A 33 7.85 -27.93 -6.24
CA VAL A 33 7.89 -26.61 -5.60
C VAL A 33 6.98 -25.65 -6.36
N GLY A 34 6.08 -25.01 -5.63
CA GLY A 34 5.24 -23.92 -6.12
C GLY A 34 5.71 -22.56 -5.62
N GLN A 35 5.09 -21.51 -6.12
CA GLN A 35 5.35 -20.13 -5.71
C GLN A 35 4.02 -19.40 -5.49
N ILE A 36 3.93 -18.67 -4.37
CA ILE A 36 2.81 -17.77 -4.08
C ILE A 36 3.35 -16.34 -4.10
N ASP A 37 2.81 -15.52 -5.00
CA ASP A 37 3.20 -14.11 -5.15
C ASP A 37 2.35 -13.20 -4.25
N ASN A 38 2.87 -11.99 -3.98
CA ASN A 38 2.22 -10.95 -3.18
C ASN A 38 1.85 -11.35 -1.75
N VAL A 39 2.63 -12.22 -1.11
CA VAL A 39 2.39 -12.65 0.27
C VAL A 39 2.76 -11.54 1.24
N PRO A 40 1.85 -11.09 2.12
CA PRO A 40 2.13 -10.07 3.12
C PRO A 40 3.11 -10.58 4.19
N VAL A 41 4.18 -9.83 4.44
CA VAL A 41 5.25 -10.17 5.39
C VAL A 41 5.72 -8.94 6.13
N TYR A 42 6.24 -9.12 7.35
CA TYR A 42 7.00 -8.10 8.06
C TYR A 42 8.48 -8.16 7.67
N HIS A 43 8.98 -7.08 7.07
CA HIS A 43 10.37 -6.93 6.64
C HIS A 43 10.94 -5.60 7.15
N CYS A 44 12.19 -5.59 7.62
CA CYS A 44 12.82 -4.36 8.10
C CYS A 44 13.52 -3.62 6.95
N HIS A 45 13.68 -2.30 7.08
CA HIS A 45 14.30 -1.45 6.05
C HIS A 45 15.81 -1.70 5.83
N SER A 46 16.42 -2.68 6.52
CA SER A 46 17.82 -3.03 6.31
C SER A 46 17.99 -3.80 5.01
N THR A 47 18.72 -3.23 4.05
CA THR A 47 19.10 -3.88 2.77
C THR A 47 19.94 -5.14 2.96
N SER A 48 20.54 -5.30 4.15
CA SER A 48 21.30 -6.49 4.54
C SER A 48 20.43 -7.59 5.15
N CYS A 49 19.21 -7.28 5.60
CA CYS A 49 18.30 -8.25 6.19
C CYS A 49 17.47 -8.95 5.12
N ARG A 50 17.66 -10.27 4.99
CA ARG A 50 16.84 -11.11 4.10
C ARG A 50 15.68 -11.77 4.82
N GLU A 51 15.70 -11.75 6.15
CA GLU A 51 14.71 -12.43 7.00
C GLU A 51 13.39 -11.65 7.02
N PHE A 52 12.29 -12.37 7.18
CA PHE A 52 10.95 -11.80 7.26
C PHE A 52 10.11 -12.63 8.23
N THR A 53 9.07 -12.01 8.78
CA THR A 53 8.08 -12.71 9.62
C THR A 53 6.75 -12.74 8.89
N LEU A 54 6.08 -13.87 8.93
CA LEU A 54 4.72 -13.98 8.41
C LEU A 54 3.71 -13.63 9.51
N PRO A 55 2.74 -12.74 9.25
CA PRO A 55 1.61 -12.57 10.13
C PRO A 55 0.91 -13.93 10.36
N PRO A 56 0.42 -14.23 11.58
CA PRO A 56 -0.22 -15.52 11.87
C PRO A 56 -1.42 -15.84 10.97
N ILE A 57 -2.20 -14.82 10.59
CA ILE A 57 -3.34 -14.97 9.67
C ILE A 57 -2.89 -15.31 8.25
N VAL A 58 -1.78 -14.72 7.80
CA VAL A 58 -1.18 -14.98 6.48
C VAL A 58 -0.67 -16.40 6.40
N SER A 59 0.02 -16.86 7.45
CA SER A 59 0.56 -18.23 7.52
C SER A 59 -0.53 -19.28 7.33
N ARG A 60 -1.67 -19.11 8.01
CA ARG A 60 -2.84 -20.01 7.85
C ARG A 60 -3.40 -19.97 6.45
N ARG A 61 -3.51 -18.78 5.86
CA ARG A 61 -4.06 -18.62 4.51
C ARG A 61 -3.16 -19.22 3.43
N LEU A 62 -1.84 -19.22 3.63
CA LEU A 62 -0.91 -19.89 2.71
C LEU A 62 -1.15 -21.40 2.64
N GLU A 63 -1.49 -22.04 3.76
CA GLU A 63 -1.83 -23.46 3.80
C GLU A 63 -3.06 -23.75 2.92
N ASP A 64 -4.12 -22.94 3.04
CA ASP A 64 -5.31 -23.07 2.21
C ASP A 64 -5.02 -22.87 0.71
N ILE A 65 -4.17 -21.90 0.37
CA ILE A 65 -3.76 -21.64 -1.02
C ILE A 65 -2.93 -22.82 -1.54
N ALA A 66 -2.04 -23.39 -0.73
CA ALA A 66 -1.28 -24.58 -1.07
C ALA A 66 -2.22 -25.75 -1.42
N GLU A 67 -3.22 -26.02 -0.58
CA GLU A 67 -4.22 -27.06 -0.83
C GLU A 67 -4.99 -26.80 -2.14
N GLN A 68 -5.34 -25.55 -2.42
CA GLN A 68 -5.98 -25.17 -3.70
C GLN A 68 -5.05 -25.40 -4.90
N MET A 69 -3.76 -25.08 -4.76
CA MET A 69 -2.73 -25.34 -5.78
C MET A 69 -2.54 -26.83 -6.03
N GLU A 70 -2.57 -27.67 -4.99
CA GLU A 70 -2.50 -29.12 -5.12
C GLU A 70 -3.73 -29.68 -5.86
N ASN A 71 -4.92 -29.25 -5.46
CA ASN A 71 -6.18 -29.69 -6.08
C ASN A 71 -6.29 -29.29 -7.56
N SER A 72 -5.74 -28.13 -7.92
CA SER A 72 -5.73 -27.61 -9.30
C SER A 72 -4.49 -27.97 -10.10
N GLN A 73 -3.51 -28.66 -9.49
CA GLN A 73 -2.17 -28.91 -10.05
C GLN A 73 -1.45 -27.64 -10.52
N SER A 74 -1.70 -26.51 -9.87
CA SER A 74 -1.02 -25.24 -10.17
C SER A 74 0.35 -25.19 -9.50
N THR A 75 1.30 -24.51 -10.15
CA THR A 75 2.64 -24.24 -9.61
C THR A 75 2.83 -22.77 -9.22
N VAL A 76 1.91 -21.90 -9.61
CA VAL A 76 1.93 -20.47 -9.29
C VAL A 76 0.55 -20.05 -8.79
N ALA A 77 0.53 -19.26 -7.73
CA ALA A 77 -0.67 -18.61 -7.22
C ALA A 77 -0.36 -17.19 -6.74
N VAL A 78 -1.39 -16.38 -6.59
CA VAL A 78 -1.29 -15.06 -5.96
C VAL A 78 -1.97 -15.15 -4.60
N TYR A 79 -1.36 -14.55 -3.58
CA TYR A 79 -1.95 -14.50 -2.25
C TYR A 79 -3.29 -13.77 -2.27
N THR A 80 -4.31 -14.41 -1.70
CA THR A 80 -5.68 -13.87 -1.55
C THR A 80 -6.12 -14.03 -0.11
N TRP A 81 -6.82 -13.05 0.46
CA TRP A 81 -7.22 -13.07 1.87
C TRP A 81 -8.31 -14.08 2.22
N GLU A 82 -9.11 -14.48 1.24
CA GLU A 82 -10.30 -15.30 1.48
C GLU A 82 -10.24 -16.63 0.74
N SER A 83 -10.73 -17.68 1.40
CA SER A 83 -10.99 -18.96 0.76
C SER A 83 -12.04 -18.74 -0.32
N LEU A 84 -11.68 -19.01 -1.58
CA LEU A 84 -12.59 -19.09 -2.73
C LEU A 84 -13.66 -20.18 -2.52
N GLN A 85 -14.59 -19.96 -1.59
CA GLN A 85 -15.89 -20.61 -1.60
C GLN A 85 -16.92 -19.55 -1.97
N ALA A 86 -17.17 -19.49 -3.28
CA ALA A 86 -18.33 -18.87 -3.92
C ALA A 86 -18.57 -17.39 -3.58
N GLU A 87 -17.67 -16.52 -4.01
CA GLU A 87 -18.00 -15.09 -4.11
C GLU A 87 -17.86 -14.58 -5.54
N SER A 88 -18.78 -13.67 -5.91
CA SER A 88 -18.97 -13.15 -7.26
C SER A 88 -17.70 -12.50 -7.81
N PRO A 89 -17.43 -12.58 -9.13
CA PRO A 89 -16.25 -11.97 -9.77
C PRO A 89 -16.04 -10.49 -9.43
N ASP A 90 -17.14 -9.74 -9.27
CA ASP A 90 -17.12 -8.31 -8.92
C ASP A 90 -16.53 -8.02 -7.52
N PHE A 91 -16.65 -8.96 -6.57
CA PHE A 91 -16.08 -8.79 -5.23
C PHE A 91 -14.57 -9.03 -5.26
N LEU A 92 -14.12 -10.07 -5.97
CA LEU A 92 -12.70 -10.37 -6.15
C LEU A 92 -11.97 -9.25 -6.89
N GLN A 93 -12.62 -8.62 -7.87
CA GLN A 93 -12.05 -7.51 -8.62
C GLN A 93 -11.87 -6.28 -7.72
N ARG A 94 -12.88 -5.94 -6.90
CA ARG A 94 -12.79 -4.83 -5.93
C ARG A 94 -11.74 -5.07 -4.85
N THR A 95 -11.64 -6.29 -4.31
CA THR A 95 -10.64 -6.63 -3.30
C THR A 95 -9.23 -6.57 -3.87
N ASN A 96 -9.02 -7.06 -5.11
CA ASN A 96 -7.73 -6.95 -5.77
C ASN A 96 -7.36 -5.49 -6.08
N GLU A 97 -8.29 -4.68 -6.59
CA GLU A 97 -8.08 -3.25 -6.80
C GLU A 97 -7.72 -2.52 -5.49
N GLN A 98 -8.37 -2.88 -4.38
CA GLN A 98 -8.07 -2.32 -3.07
C GLN A 98 -6.68 -2.73 -2.57
N ILE A 99 -6.25 -3.98 -2.77
CA ILE A 99 -4.89 -4.44 -2.43
C ILE A 99 -3.84 -3.75 -3.31
N HIS A 100 -4.12 -3.57 -4.60
CA HIS A 100 -3.24 -2.84 -5.52
C HIS A 100 -3.08 -1.39 -5.07
N LEU A 101 -4.16 -0.72 -4.70
CA LEU A 101 -4.14 0.64 -4.16
C LEU A 101 -3.40 0.75 -2.82
N GLN A 102 -3.59 -0.22 -1.92
CA GLN A 102 -2.83 -0.27 -0.66
C GLN A 102 -1.33 -0.43 -0.92
N THR A 103 -0.96 -1.38 -1.78
CA THR A 103 0.44 -1.62 -2.14
C THR A 103 1.05 -0.39 -2.81
N PHE A 104 0.31 0.23 -3.73
CA PHE A 104 0.71 1.44 -4.44
C PHE A 104 0.89 2.63 -3.50
N THR A 105 0.04 2.80 -2.50
CA THR A 105 0.19 3.93 -1.55
C THR A 105 1.35 3.69 -0.59
N LEU A 106 1.54 2.45 -0.12
CA LEU A 106 2.60 2.10 0.83
C LEU A 106 4.02 2.16 0.26
N GLN A 107 4.22 1.95 -1.05
CA GLN A 107 5.56 2.07 -1.67
C GLN A 107 6.15 3.49 -1.63
N PHE A 108 5.36 4.50 -1.27
CA PHE A 108 5.83 5.87 -1.05
C PHE A 108 6.39 6.08 0.36
N GLY A 109 6.32 5.06 1.22
CA GLY A 109 6.83 5.12 2.60
C GLY A 109 8.30 5.52 2.64
N GLY A 110 8.59 6.64 3.31
CA GLY A 110 9.96 7.15 3.46
C GLY A 110 10.59 7.71 2.19
N ARG A 111 9.81 7.99 1.13
CA ARG A 111 10.34 8.66 -0.07
C ARG A 111 10.59 10.15 0.18
N GLU A 112 11.71 10.62 -0.35
CA GLU A 112 12.12 12.02 -0.38
C GLU A 112 12.41 12.44 -1.83
N TYR A 113 11.70 13.46 -2.29
CA TYR A 113 11.95 14.18 -3.53
C TYR A 113 12.81 15.41 -3.23
N ALA A 114 13.34 16.07 -4.26
CA ALA A 114 14.15 17.27 -4.06
C ALA A 114 13.40 18.36 -3.27
N ASP A 115 12.14 18.60 -3.62
CA ASP A 115 11.34 19.71 -3.07
C ASP A 115 10.22 19.27 -2.11
N ALA A 116 10.04 17.96 -1.88
CA ALA A 116 9.03 17.45 -0.96
C ALA A 116 9.39 16.09 -0.37
N ARG A 117 8.87 15.78 0.82
CA ARG A 117 9.01 14.45 1.44
C ARG A 117 7.67 13.88 1.82
N VAL A 118 7.54 12.56 1.72
CA VAL A 118 6.35 11.86 2.22
C VAL A 118 6.36 11.89 3.74
N PHE A 119 5.32 12.46 4.35
CA PHE A 119 5.22 12.56 5.81
C PHE A 119 4.14 11.66 6.41
N LEU A 120 3.08 11.35 5.65
CA LEU A 120 1.99 10.49 6.09
C LEU A 120 1.38 9.73 4.91
N ILE A 121 1.04 8.46 5.12
CA ILE A 121 0.33 7.63 4.15
C ILE A 121 -0.91 7.06 4.83
N ILE A 122 -2.06 7.23 4.20
CA ILE A 122 -3.29 6.53 4.56
C ILE A 122 -3.50 5.44 3.50
N PRO A 123 -3.29 4.16 3.84
CA PRO A 123 -3.33 3.07 2.87
C PRO A 123 -4.64 3.07 2.08
N SER A 124 -4.57 2.88 0.76
CA SER A 124 -5.69 2.93 -0.20
C SER A 124 -6.47 4.24 -0.29
N GLN A 125 -6.04 5.31 0.39
CA GLN A 125 -6.79 6.56 0.43
C GLN A 125 -5.96 7.76 0.02
N ALA A 126 -4.80 7.97 0.63
CA ALA A 126 -4.08 9.22 0.48
C ALA A 126 -2.58 9.09 0.76
N ILE A 127 -1.79 9.91 0.07
CA ILE A 127 -0.39 10.14 0.35
C ILE A 127 -0.22 11.63 0.60
N PHE A 128 0.42 11.96 1.70
CA PHE A 128 0.70 13.34 2.06
C PHE A 128 2.19 13.64 1.97
N PHE A 129 2.48 14.78 1.37
CA PHE A 129 3.82 15.31 1.21
C PHE A 129 3.95 16.65 1.93
N LYS A 130 5.11 16.86 2.54
CA LYS A 130 5.50 18.14 3.12
C LYS A 130 6.58 18.76 2.23
N SER A 131 6.39 20.01 1.84
CA SER A 131 7.39 20.77 1.09
C SER A 131 8.68 20.88 1.90
N THR A 132 9.84 20.75 1.24
CA THR A 132 11.15 21.06 1.83
C THR A 132 11.52 22.54 1.63
N LEU A 133 10.78 23.25 0.78
CA LEU A 133 10.98 24.67 0.47
C LEU A 133 10.22 25.59 1.43
N GLU A 134 9.02 25.18 1.86
CA GLU A 134 8.17 25.95 2.78
C GLU A 134 7.51 25.06 3.85
N ASP A 135 7.79 25.34 5.13
CA ASP A 135 7.38 24.47 6.26
C ASP A 135 5.86 24.34 6.46
N THR A 136 5.09 25.30 5.96
CA THR A 136 3.63 25.35 6.06
C THR A 136 2.94 24.79 4.82
N GLU A 137 3.71 24.37 3.81
CA GLU A 137 3.20 23.94 2.53
C GLU A 137 3.13 22.41 2.45
N TYR A 138 1.94 21.93 2.12
CA TYR A 138 1.64 20.51 2.06
C TYR A 138 0.94 20.16 0.75
N TYR A 139 1.14 18.92 0.35
CA TYR A 139 0.53 18.35 -0.84
C TYR A 139 -0.15 17.03 -0.47
N LEU A 140 -1.23 16.72 -1.18
CA LEU A 140 -2.04 15.54 -0.97
C LEU A 140 -2.32 14.90 -2.32
N LEU A 141 -1.93 13.63 -2.44
CA LEU A 141 -2.39 12.75 -3.50
C LEU A 141 -3.51 11.86 -2.95
N ARG A 142 -4.75 12.15 -3.31
CA ARG A 142 -5.94 11.44 -2.81
C ARG A 142 -6.51 10.54 -3.88
N TYR A 143 -6.78 9.28 -3.54
CA TYR A 143 -7.48 8.36 -4.42
C TYR A 143 -8.94 8.78 -4.61
N ASP A 144 -9.39 8.86 -5.87
CA ASP A 144 -10.76 9.17 -6.22
C ASP A 144 -11.51 7.89 -6.61
N ALA A 145 -12.40 7.43 -5.72
CA ALA A 145 -13.24 6.24 -5.93
C ALA A 145 -14.39 6.47 -6.95
N GLU A 146 -14.25 7.44 -7.86
CA GLU A 146 -15.34 7.90 -8.72
C GLU A 146 -15.72 6.84 -9.76
N THR A 147 -16.92 6.25 -9.58
CA THR A 147 -17.41 5.06 -10.28
C THR A 147 -17.75 5.24 -11.76
N ARG A 148 -17.50 6.40 -12.36
CA ARG A 148 -17.98 6.77 -13.71
C ARG A 148 -16.89 6.78 -14.79
N THR A 149 -15.65 6.62 -14.41
CA THR A 149 -14.48 6.68 -15.30
C THR A 149 -13.67 5.41 -15.12
N GLU A 150 -13.35 4.72 -16.22
CA GLU A 150 -12.47 3.56 -16.17
C GLU A 150 -11.07 3.99 -15.71
N GLY A 151 -10.43 3.17 -14.87
CA GLY A 151 -9.08 3.41 -14.35
C GLY A 151 -9.03 3.91 -12.90
N THR A 152 -7.82 3.92 -12.36
CA THR A 152 -7.51 4.39 -11.00
C THR A 152 -7.04 5.83 -11.07
N TRP A 153 -7.75 6.73 -10.40
CA TRP A 153 -7.54 8.18 -10.46
C TRP A 153 -7.14 8.75 -9.11
N PHE A 154 -6.33 9.79 -9.14
CA PHE A 154 -5.95 10.54 -7.96
C PHE A 154 -6.15 12.03 -8.19
N SER A 155 -6.69 12.70 -7.18
CA SER A 155 -6.66 14.16 -7.07
C SER A 155 -5.34 14.58 -6.44
N PHE A 156 -4.57 15.40 -7.14
CA PHE A 156 -3.37 16.02 -6.62
C PHE A 156 -3.69 17.44 -6.16
N LEU A 157 -3.52 17.67 -4.86
CA LEU A 157 -4.00 18.84 -4.15
C LEU A 157 -2.83 19.49 -3.40
N LYS A 158 -2.89 20.81 -3.27
CA LYS A 158 -1.97 21.63 -2.48
C LYS A 158 -2.73 22.41 -1.44
N PHE A 159 -2.19 22.50 -0.23
CA PHE A 159 -2.77 23.28 0.85
C PHE A 159 -1.69 23.84 1.78
N TYR A 160 -2.07 24.84 2.57
CA TYR A 160 -1.21 25.44 3.58
C TYR A 160 -1.76 25.11 4.97
N TYR A 161 -0.89 24.67 5.86
CA TYR A 161 -1.22 24.35 7.24
C TYR A 161 -0.24 25.07 8.16
N GLN A 162 -0.78 25.91 9.05
CA GLN A 162 0.03 26.82 9.87
C GLN A 162 0.67 26.15 11.08
N GLU A 163 0.21 24.96 11.46
CA GLU A 163 0.81 24.22 12.56
C GLU A 163 2.04 23.43 12.08
N PRO A 164 3.06 23.25 12.96
CA PRO A 164 4.36 22.74 12.54
C PRO A 164 4.33 21.29 12.05
N GLU A 165 3.37 20.50 12.51
CA GLU A 165 3.19 19.09 12.15
C GLU A 165 1.71 18.80 11.94
N LEU A 166 1.36 18.26 10.78
CA LEU A 166 0.03 17.71 10.51
C LEU A 166 0.01 16.27 11.02
N THR A 167 -0.84 15.96 12.00
CA THR A 167 -0.98 14.61 12.56
C THR A 167 -2.11 13.83 11.89
N TYR A 168 -2.21 12.53 12.20
CA TYR A 168 -3.32 11.70 11.70
C TYR A 168 -4.66 12.15 12.29
N GLU A 169 -4.66 12.55 13.56
CA GLU A 169 -5.82 13.12 14.24
C GLU A 169 -6.25 14.42 13.56
N ASP A 170 -5.29 15.28 13.21
CA ASP A 170 -5.59 16.51 12.47
C ASP A 170 -6.21 16.18 11.12
N PHE A 171 -5.75 15.15 10.40
CA PHE A 171 -6.40 14.70 9.15
C PHE A 171 -7.86 14.26 9.34
N LEU A 172 -8.18 13.56 10.43
CA LEU A 172 -9.56 13.12 10.70
C LEU A 172 -10.49 14.30 11.03
N GLU A 173 -9.96 15.35 11.66
CA GLU A 173 -10.69 16.58 11.97
C GLU A 173 -10.63 17.61 10.83
N TRP A 174 -9.67 17.46 9.91
CA TRP A 174 -9.43 18.34 8.78
C TRP A 174 -10.56 18.23 7.77
N SER A 175 -11.43 19.24 7.76
CA SER A 175 -12.45 19.40 6.74
C SER A 175 -11.89 20.15 5.52
N GLU A 176 -12.37 19.78 4.33
CA GLU A 176 -11.99 20.37 3.03
C GLU A 176 -12.31 21.89 2.90
N GLU A 177 -12.83 22.53 3.94
CA GLU A 177 -13.30 23.90 3.92
C GLU A 177 -12.13 24.91 3.92
N GLY A 178 -11.62 25.22 2.72
CA GLY A 178 -11.24 26.59 2.37
C GLY A 178 -9.85 26.84 1.77
N HIS A 179 -8.93 25.88 1.77
CA HIS A 179 -7.53 26.14 1.33
C HIS A 179 -6.91 25.04 0.45
N LEU A 180 -7.74 24.21 -0.19
CA LEU A 180 -7.26 23.21 -1.15
C LEU A 180 -7.23 23.79 -2.56
N LYS A 181 -6.04 23.90 -3.13
CA LYS A 181 -5.83 24.16 -4.55
C LYS A 181 -5.62 22.82 -5.24
N GLU A 182 -6.56 22.41 -6.08
CA GLU A 182 -6.36 21.28 -6.98
C GLU A 182 -5.29 21.65 -8.02
N LEU A 183 -4.25 20.84 -8.10
CA LEU A 183 -3.18 20.95 -9.08
C LEU A 183 -3.52 20.14 -10.33
N GLY A 184 -4.21 19.01 -10.16
CA GLY A 184 -4.75 18.23 -11.26
C GLY A 184 -5.31 16.90 -10.82
N ARG A 185 -5.88 16.18 -11.79
CA ARG A 185 -6.34 14.80 -11.63
C ARG A 185 -5.44 13.91 -12.48
N ILE A 186 -4.83 12.91 -11.85
CA ILE A 186 -3.81 12.07 -12.47
C ILE A 186 -4.20 10.60 -12.44
N THR A 187 -3.83 9.86 -13.47
CA THR A 187 -4.01 8.41 -13.49
C THR A 187 -2.89 7.72 -12.71
N LEU A 188 -3.14 6.50 -12.24
CA LEU A 188 -2.13 5.67 -11.55
C LEU A 188 -0.78 5.61 -12.27
N ASP A 189 -0.81 5.47 -13.60
CA ASP A 189 0.39 5.34 -14.43
C ASP A 189 1.18 6.66 -14.55
N GLU A 190 0.52 7.81 -14.33
CA GLU A 190 1.12 9.15 -14.44
C GLU A 190 1.56 9.72 -13.09
N VAL A 191 1.27 9.04 -11.97
CA VAL A 191 1.56 9.55 -10.62
C VAL A 191 3.05 9.84 -10.45
N GLU A 192 3.90 8.88 -10.82
CA GLU A 192 5.35 9.01 -10.60
C GLU A 192 5.93 10.16 -11.42
N ASP A 193 5.60 10.22 -12.72
CA ASP A 193 6.08 11.28 -13.62
C ASP A 193 5.60 12.66 -13.13
N THR A 194 4.34 12.76 -12.67
CA THR A 194 3.80 14.02 -12.14
C THR A 194 4.51 14.45 -10.85
N LEU A 195 4.81 13.52 -9.95
CA LEU A 195 5.53 13.83 -8.71
C LEU A 195 6.97 14.25 -8.98
N ILE A 196 7.64 13.63 -9.96
CA ILE A 196 8.98 14.02 -10.40
C ILE A 196 8.96 15.41 -11.06
N ASP A 197 7.96 15.69 -11.90
CA ASP A 197 7.82 17.00 -12.55
C ASP A 197 7.55 18.13 -11.54
N GLU A 198 6.77 17.86 -10.48
CA GLU A 198 6.44 18.85 -9.45
C GLU A 198 7.54 18.99 -8.38
N PHE A 199 8.15 17.90 -7.93
CA PHE A 199 9.07 17.90 -6.78
C PHE A 199 10.53 17.63 -7.13
N GLY A 200 10.85 17.33 -8.39
CA GLY A 200 12.17 16.87 -8.82
C GLY A 200 12.39 15.38 -8.54
N ASP A 201 13.48 14.83 -9.10
CA ASP A 201 13.86 13.42 -8.90
C ASP A 201 14.03 13.08 -7.41
N TRP A 202 13.69 11.84 -7.05
CA TRP A 202 13.87 11.31 -5.70
C TRP A 202 15.33 10.90 -5.45
N THR A 203 15.81 11.09 -4.22
CA THR A 203 17.19 10.81 -3.77
C THR A 203 17.33 9.60 -2.87
#